data_AF-A0A956NAW1-F1
#
_entry.id   AF-A0A956NAW1-F1
#
_cell.length_a   1.000
_cell.length_b   1.000
_cell.length_c   1.000
_cell.angle_alpha   90.00
_cell.angle_beta   90.00
_cell.angle_gamma   90.00
#
_symmetry.space_group_name_H-M   'P 1'
#
loop_
_entity.id
_entity.type
_entity.pdbx_description
1 polymer ?
#
loop_
_entity_poly.entity_id
_entity_poly.type
_entity_poly.pdbx_seq_one_letter_code
_entity_poly.pdbx_strand_id
1 'polypeptide(L)'
;MAIAALCVAGTAWSQVSGFVREAGTAVPIEGALVTLQATDVRVVTAADGSFDLAGAVGSGIKIVAAHQGHYNRSIVVTTPSSGVEIALDPVPQADNLGYDFVSPSTCGVCHPDQYSQWLDSPMQKAGTNTWVYDIYDGSGTPGGGGGFVYTRDSRFAAENPASECASCHQPEPWIAEPFIPLVGEQPPPAEVLHGISCEVCHKIANIDESKPNFPGIFPGVTTLTRPEGSDQVQYGVLGDTDYSLPGLMRPSYQPQLVAHVCAACHQDKNDPDGDHDFEEANGIISEPTYLEWLDSPYGDPGSSLYTTCVDCHMPPYGATRICALPDGVDRDPETIRHHRIEGTTAEYLENSVELDLDCVRGVSTVDVQVRISNTGVGHHVPTGVTVRNMILRVEAMRESDGTSLPLISGPTVHALGGVGDPALGYFAGEPGKLFAKVNRDSVSGASPTFFTEATEIVFDTRIPALAADTSDFVFATFSPDEPIRIRARLVYRRAWRAVVDAKGWTEDGHGNPLEDISPPYYGHLMEEAEWLDDPSGVGDSSMLPSGLAVSVRPNPMRGPGSTVRLAVPEGGSARVALYDATGRHVLELLEDEFRPGVHEFAWPETPELPGGTYLVQLRSGTETSFTRVIVLP
;
A
#
# COMPACT_ATOMS: atom_id res chain seq x y z
N MET A 1 -45.92 -41.44 -14.80
CA MET A 1 -45.83 -41.10 -13.36
C MET A 1 -44.44 -40.54 -13.14
N ALA A 2 -44.29 -39.22 -13.19
CA ALA A 2 -43.03 -38.53 -12.91
C ALA A 2 -43.22 -37.81 -11.57
N ILE A 3 -42.42 -38.19 -10.57
CA ILE A 3 -42.41 -37.55 -9.25
C ILE A 3 -41.50 -36.34 -9.38
N ALA A 4 -42.08 -35.15 -9.39
CA ALA A 4 -41.35 -33.90 -9.25
C ALA A 4 -40.85 -33.81 -7.80
N ALA A 5 -39.53 -33.80 -7.61
CA ALA A 5 -38.93 -33.47 -6.33
C ALA A 5 -39.07 -31.94 -6.13
N LEU A 6 -39.96 -31.54 -5.23
CA LEU A 6 -39.98 -30.18 -4.69
C LEU A 6 -38.76 -30.03 -3.77
N CYS A 7 -37.75 -29.28 -4.20
CA CYS A 7 -36.76 -28.71 -3.30
C CYS A 7 -37.45 -27.61 -2.48
N VAL A 8 -37.87 -27.93 -1.26
CA VAL A 8 -38.28 -26.93 -0.28
C VAL A 8 -37.00 -26.31 0.27
N ALA A 9 -36.69 -25.07 -0.16
CA ALA A 9 -35.73 -24.23 0.53
C ALA A 9 -36.29 -23.97 1.95
N GLY A 10 -35.71 -24.63 2.95
CA GLY A 10 -36.06 -24.38 4.34
C GLY A 10 -35.65 -22.96 4.71
N THR A 11 -36.62 -22.12 5.03
CA THR A 11 -36.37 -20.84 5.72
C THR A 11 -35.61 -21.15 7.01
N ALA A 12 -34.35 -20.72 7.11
CA ALA A 12 -33.61 -20.81 8.37
C ALA A 12 -34.39 -20.03 9.44
N TRP A 13 -34.69 -20.68 10.56
CA TRP A 13 -35.41 -20.04 11.66
C TRP A 13 -34.45 -19.12 12.41
N SER A 14 -34.88 -17.87 12.61
CA SER A 14 -34.16 -16.90 13.45
C SER A 14 -33.71 -17.52 14.77
N GLN A 15 -32.44 -17.35 15.13
CA GLN A 15 -31.92 -17.82 16.41
C GLN A 15 -31.84 -16.70 17.43
N VAL A 16 -31.53 -15.47 16.98
CA VAL A 16 -31.68 -14.26 17.78
C VAL A 16 -32.37 -13.19 16.94
N SER A 17 -33.49 -12.65 17.40
CA SER A 17 -34.17 -11.50 16.77
C SER A 17 -34.53 -10.44 17.78
N GLY A 18 -34.54 -9.18 17.36
CA GLY A 18 -34.73 -8.06 18.28
C GLY A 18 -34.68 -6.70 17.60
N PHE A 19 -34.39 -5.68 18.40
CA PHE A 19 -34.27 -4.29 17.97
C PHE A 19 -32.97 -3.67 18.48
N VAL A 20 -32.35 -2.82 17.66
CA VAL A 20 -31.32 -1.88 18.08
C VAL A 20 -31.94 -0.48 18.18
N ARG A 21 -31.73 0.19 19.31
CA ARG A 21 -32.30 1.50 19.60
C ARG A 21 -31.26 2.41 20.24
N GLU A 22 -31.46 3.70 20.13
CA GLU A 22 -30.68 4.67 20.87
C GLU A 22 -31.08 4.65 22.36
N ALA A 23 -30.07 4.56 23.23
CA ALA A 23 -30.27 4.60 24.66
C ALA A 23 -30.84 5.95 25.10
N GLY A 24 -31.84 5.92 25.98
CA GLY A 24 -32.49 7.13 26.53
C GLY A 24 -33.65 7.66 25.69
N THR A 25 -33.61 7.55 24.35
CA THR A 25 -34.69 8.01 23.46
C THR A 25 -35.55 6.87 22.91
N ALA A 26 -35.03 5.64 22.89
CA ALA A 26 -35.63 4.45 22.30
C ALA A 26 -35.95 4.57 20.79
N VAL A 27 -35.36 5.56 20.11
CA VAL A 27 -35.45 5.74 18.67
C VAL A 27 -34.77 4.53 17.98
N PRO A 28 -35.41 3.87 17.01
CA PRO A 28 -34.77 2.78 16.28
C PRO A 28 -33.53 3.24 15.51
N ILE A 29 -32.51 2.40 15.45
CA ILE A 29 -31.29 2.65 14.68
C ILE A 29 -31.30 1.77 13.43
N GLU A 30 -31.48 2.40 12.27
CA GLU A 30 -31.30 1.77 10.96
C GLU A 30 -29.80 1.58 10.65
N GLY A 31 -29.44 0.52 9.94
CA GLY A 31 -28.06 0.35 9.48
C GLY A 31 -27.06 -0.10 10.56
N ALA A 32 -27.52 -0.41 11.77
CA ALA A 32 -26.65 -0.91 12.83
C ALA A 32 -26.18 -2.34 12.49
N LEU A 33 -24.88 -2.58 12.65
CA LEU A 33 -24.28 -3.89 12.53
C LEU A 33 -24.54 -4.70 13.79
N VAL A 34 -25.19 -5.87 13.66
CA VAL A 34 -25.45 -6.80 14.76
C VAL A 34 -24.72 -8.11 14.49
N THR A 35 -23.78 -8.45 15.37
CA THR A 35 -22.80 -9.52 15.16
C THR A 35 -22.76 -10.47 16.35
N LEU A 36 -22.69 -11.77 16.10
CA LEU A 36 -22.23 -12.74 17.10
C LEU A 36 -20.73 -12.51 17.31
N GLN A 37 -20.33 -12.12 18.53
CA GLN A 37 -18.96 -11.68 18.82
C GLN A 37 -17.89 -12.63 18.27
N ALA A 38 -16.88 -12.04 17.61
CA ALA A 38 -15.72 -12.71 17.02
C ALA A 38 -16.05 -13.72 15.89
N THR A 39 -17.17 -13.51 15.20
CA THR A 39 -17.57 -14.34 14.04
C THR A 39 -18.01 -13.47 12.86
N ASP A 40 -18.17 -14.10 11.69
CA ASP A 40 -18.76 -13.52 10.49
C ASP A 40 -20.30 -13.57 10.47
N VAL A 41 -20.91 -14.18 11.49
CA VAL A 41 -22.36 -14.26 11.66
C VAL A 41 -22.89 -12.89 12.09
N ARG A 42 -23.37 -12.13 11.12
CA ARG A 42 -23.85 -10.76 11.30
C ARG A 42 -25.03 -10.40 10.40
N VAL A 43 -25.75 -9.36 10.78
CA VAL A 43 -26.87 -8.77 10.05
C VAL A 43 -26.85 -7.25 10.23
N VAL A 44 -27.49 -6.52 9.32
CA VAL A 44 -27.70 -5.07 9.44
C VAL A 44 -29.17 -4.81 9.78
N THR A 45 -29.44 -3.90 10.71
CA THR A 45 -30.82 -3.57 11.11
C THR A 45 -31.60 -2.90 9.98
N ALA A 46 -32.90 -3.18 9.93
CA ALA A 46 -33.84 -2.47 9.06
C ALA A 46 -34.17 -1.06 9.58
N ALA A 47 -34.93 -0.28 8.81
CA ALA A 47 -35.33 1.09 9.13
C ALA A 47 -36.07 1.24 10.49
N ASP A 48 -36.75 0.19 10.95
CA ASP A 48 -37.43 0.16 12.26
C ASP A 48 -36.53 -0.36 13.39
N GLY A 49 -35.23 -0.48 13.13
CA GLY A 49 -34.20 -1.00 14.02
C GLY A 49 -34.25 -2.52 14.23
N SER A 50 -35.15 -3.24 13.54
CA SER A 50 -35.28 -4.67 13.73
C SER A 50 -34.12 -5.44 13.10
N PHE A 51 -33.77 -6.58 13.69
CA PHE A 51 -32.81 -7.52 13.11
C PHE A 51 -33.23 -8.98 13.33
N ASP A 52 -32.74 -9.83 12.45
CA ASP A 52 -32.86 -11.28 12.51
C ASP A 52 -31.48 -11.93 12.24
N LEU A 53 -30.90 -12.52 13.28
CA LEU A 53 -29.60 -13.17 13.25
C LEU A 53 -29.77 -14.69 13.30
N ALA A 54 -30.03 -15.30 12.15
CA ALA A 54 -30.33 -16.73 12.02
C ALA A 54 -29.14 -17.66 12.31
N GLY A 55 -27.89 -17.21 12.15
CA GLY A 55 -26.71 -18.05 12.36
C GLY A 55 -26.24 -18.15 13.81
N ALA A 56 -26.76 -17.32 14.72
CA ALA A 56 -26.23 -17.23 16.07
C ALA A 56 -26.79 -18.36 16.96
N VAL A 57 -26.08 -19.47 17.09
CA VAL A 57 -26.52 -20.64 17.88
C VAL A 57 -25.60 -20.84 19.08
N GLY A 58 -26.17 -20.97 20.28
CA GLY A 58 -25.42 -21.31 21.49
C GLY A 58 -26.09 -20.90 22.79
N SER A 59 -25.39 -21.11 23.90
CA SER A 59 -25.82 -20.71 25.23
C SER A 59 -24.79 -19.77 25.86
N GLY A 60 -25.25 -18.65 26.43
CA GLY A 60 -24.35 -17.63 26.96
C GLY A 60 -23.51 -16.94 25.88
N ILE A 61 -24.00 -16.90 24.64
CA ILE A 61 -23.32 -16.23 23.54
C ILE A 61 -23.55 -14.73 23.62
N LYS A 62 -22.59 -13.95 23.12
CA LYS A 62 -22.65 -12.50 23.13
C LYS A 62 -23.02 -11.96 21.74
N ILE A 63 -24.09 -11.19 21.68
CA ILE A 63 -24.51 -10.46 20.48
C ILE A 63 -24.19 -8.99 20.70
N VAL A 64 -23.42 -8.41 19.78
CA VAL A 64 -22.95 -7.02 19.86
C VAL A 64 -23.61 -6.23 18.75
N ALA A 65 -24.12 -5.04 19.07
CA ALA A 65 -24.57 -4.08 18.09
C ALA A 65 -23.66 -2.85 18.07
N ALA A 66 -23.46 -2.32 16.86
CA ALA A 66 -22.58 -1.21 16.57
C ALA A 66 -23.17 -0.33 15.48
N HIS A 67 -22.97 0.98 15.59
CA HIS A 67 -23.38 1.96 14.60
C HIS A 67 -22.43 3.16 14.69
N GLN A 68 -22.14 3.81 13.56
CA GLN A 68 -21.29 5.00 13.56
C GLN A 68 -21.92 6.10 14.42
N GLY A 69 -21.13 6.71 15.31
CA GLY A 69 -21.61 7.72 16.25
C GLY A 69 -22.21 7.16 17.54
N HIS A 70 -22.20 5.84 17.74
CA HIS A 70 -22.64 5.20 18.99
C HIS A 70 -21.59 4.25 19.55
N TYR A 71 -21.53 4.16 20.88
CA TYR A 71 -20.72 3.14 21.54
C TYR A 71 -21.30 1.75 21.30
N ASN A 72 -20.42 0.81 20.98
CA ASN A 72 -20.80 -0.58 20.83
C ASN A 72 -21.34 -1.14 22.15
N ARG A 73 -22.37 -1.98 22.07
CA ARG A 73 -23.01 -2.61 23.24
C ARG A 73 -23.37 -4.04 22.93
N SER A 74 -23.39 -4.85 23.98
CA SER A 74 -23.68 -6.27 23.86
C SER A 74 -24.79 -6.73 24.80
N ILE A 75 -25.39 -7.86 24.45
CA ILE A 75 -26.26 -8.66 25.30
C ILE A 75 -25.76 -10.10 25.31
N VAL A 76 -26.03 -10.82 26.39
CA VAL A 76 -25.73 -12.26 26.50
C VAL A 76 -27.04 -13.03 26.44
N VAL A 77 -27.12 -14.02 25.54
CA VAL A 77 -28.35 -14.77 25.26
C VAL A 77 -28.11 -16.28 25.17
N THR A 78 -29.19 -17.04 25.29
CA THR A 78 -29.25 -18.46 24.94
C THR A 78 -30.29 -18.64 23.85
N THR A 79 -29.95 -19.36 22.79
CA THR A 79 -30.76 -19.44 21.57
C THR A 79 -31.77 -20.60 21.64
N PRO A 80 -32.98 -20.45 21.07
CA PRO A 80 -33.47 -19.25 20.38
C PRO A 80 -33.90 -18.15 21.36
N SER A 81 -33.70 -16.89 20.98
CA SER A 81 -34.15 -15.70 21.73
C SER A 81 -34.80 -14.70 20.78
N SER A 82 -35.93 -14.10 21.17
CA SER A 82 -36.70 -13.19 20.33
C SER A 82 -37.16 -11.97 21.11
N GLY A 83 -37.22 -10.81 20.44
CA GLY A 83 -37.60 -9.55 21.06
C GLY A 83 -36.52 -9.01 22.00
N VAL A 84 -35.25 -9.34 21.75
CA VAL A 84 -34.14 -8.76 22.51
C VAL A 84 -33.96 -7.28 22.14
N GLU A 85 -33.44 -6.49 23.08
CA GLU A 85 -33.19 -5.07 22.86
C GLU A 85 -31.72 -4.77 23.15
N ILE A 86 -31.04 -4.13 22.19
CA ILE A 86 -29.68 -3.63 22.36
C ILE A 86 -29.76 -2.10 22.24
N ALA A 87 -29.57 -1.42 23.37
CA ALA A 87 -29.59 0.04 23.41
C ALA A 87 -28.17 0.60 23.26
N LEU A 88 -27.90 1.37 22.21
CA LEU A 88 -26.60 1.98 21.95
C LEU A 88 -26.55 3.39 22.54
N ASP A 89 -25.52 3.68 23.33
CA ASP A 89 -25.30 5.02 23.86
C ASP A 89 -24.66 5.89 22.77
N PRO A 90 -25.17 7.10 22.48
CA PRO A 90 -24.52 8.00 21.53
C PRO A 90 -23.14 8.41 22.05
N VAL A 91 -22.17 8.52 21.15
CA VAL A 91 -20.85 9.07 21.48
C VAL A 91 -20.99 10.58 21.69
N PRO A 92 -20.46 11.14 22.79
CA PRO A 92 -20.48 12.59 23.02
C PRO A 92 -19.86 13.34 21.84
N GLN A 93 -20.56 14.36 21.36
CA GLN A 93 -20.08 15.23 20.27
C GLN A 93 -19.28 16.43 20.81
N ALA A 94 -19.13 16.53 22.13
CA ALA A 94 -18.34 17.59 22.74
C ALA A 94 -16.86 17.37 22.44
N ASP A 95 -16.19 18.44 22.02
CA ASP A 95 -14.78 18.44 21.69
C ASP A 95 -14.00 19.22 22.76
N ASN A 96 -13.27 18.51 23.62
CA ASN A 96 -12.42 19.11 24.63
C ASN A 96 -11.12 19.59 23.99
N LEU A 97 -10.97 20.90 23.82
CA LEU A 97 -9.76 21.51 23.28
C LEU A 97 -8.54 21.33 24.19
N GLY A 98 -8.75 21.10 25.49
CA GLY A 98 -7.69 20.78 26.46
C GLY A 98 -7.51 19.28 26.69
N TYR A 99 -7.81 18.45 25.69
CA TYR A 99 -7.67 17.00 25.78
C TYR A 99 -6.18 16.60 25.71
N ASP A 100 -5.74 15.87 26.73
CA ASP A 100 -4.42 15.27 26.77
C ASP A 100 -4.46 13.91 26.06
N PHE A 101 -3.74 13.79 24.94
CA PHE A 101 -3.62 12.54 24.23
C PHE A 101 -2.99 11.45 25.10
N VAL A 102 -3.58 10.25 25.04
CA VAL A 102 -3.06 9.08 25.73
C VAL A 102 -1.76 8.65 25.06
N SER A 103 -0.66 8.59 25.82
CA SER A 103 0.61 8.10 25.32
C SER A 103 0.47 6.69 24.70
N PRO A 104 1.03 6.42 23.51
CA PRO A 104 0.99 5.11 22.85
C PRO A 104 1.46 3.94 23.73
N SER A 105 2.40 4.20 24.64
CA SER A 105 2.88 3.21 25.61
C SER A 105 1.78 2.69 26.56
N THR A 106 0.77 3.51 26.85
CA THR A 106 -0.41 3.12 27.64
C THR A 106 -1.27 2.13 26.86
N CYS A 107 -1.47 2.36 25.56
CA CYS A 107 -2.15 1.42 24.66
C CYS A 107 -1.39 0.07 24.61
N GLY A 108 -0.05 0.13 24.57
CA GLY A 108 0.83 -1.05 24.54
C GLY A 108 0.73 -1.99 25.75
N VAL A 109 0.15 -1.54 26.87
CA VAL A 109 -0.13 -2.42 28.03
C VAL A 109 -1.14 -3.51 27.66
N CYS A 110 -2.15 -3.16 26.86
CA CYS A 110 -3.19 -4.08 26.41
C CYS A 110 -2.94 -4.59 24.99
N HIS A 111 -2.29 -3.79 24.15
CA HIS A 111 -2.03 -4.03 22.74
C HIS A 111 -0.52 -4.07 22.43
N PRO A 112 0.24 -4.98 23.05
CA PRO A 112 1.70 -4.98 22.94
C PRO A 112 2.19 -5.22 21.51
N ASP A 113 1.48 -6.04 20.74
CA ASP A 113 1.82 -6.32 19.34
C ASP A 113 1.69 -5.05 18.50
N GLN A 114 0.51 -4.41 18.50
CA GLN A 114 0.26 -3.19 17.72
C GLN A 114 1.22 -2.07 18.11
N TYR A 115 1.47 -1.89 19.41
CA TYR A 115 2.45 -0.92 19.90
C TYR A 115 3.86 -1.22 19.37
N SER A 116 4.31 -2.48 19.41
CA SER A 116 5.63 -2.86 18.90
C SER A 116 5.76 -2.72 17.37
N GLN A 117 4.65 -2.87 16.64
CA GLN A 117 4.62 -2.73 15.18
C GLN A 117 4.66 -1.27 14.76
N TRP A 118 3.94 -0.40 15.49
CA TRP A 118 3.97 1.05 15.32
C TRP A 118 5.32 1.66 15.73
N LEU A 119 5.95 1.15 16.79
CA LEU A 119 7.25 1.64 17.24
C LEU A 119 8.29 1.50 16.11
N ASP A 120 9.09 2.55 15.91
CA ASP A 120 10.09 2.67 14.84
C ASP A 120 9.56 2.67 13.39
N SER A 121 8.24 2.60 13.19
CA SER A 121 7.59 2.68 11.89
C SER A 121 7.71 4.07 11.25
N PRO A 122 7.48 4.21 9.93
CA PRO A 122 7.35 5.50 9.28
C PRO A 122 6.26 6.38 9.91
N MET A 123 5.16 5.78 10.40
CA MET A 123 4.07 6.51 11.06
C MET A 123 4.54 7.15 12.38
N GLN A 124 5.26 6.41 13.22
CA GLN A 124 5.82 6.96 14.47
C GLN A 124 6.90 8.02 14.20
N LYS A 125 7.69 7.85 13.14
CA LYS A 125 8.80 8.76 12.79
C LYS A 125 8.38 9.97 11.95
N ALA A 126 7.10 10.11 11.60
CA ALA A 126 6.66 11.17 10.70
C ALA A 126 6.99 12.59 11.21
N GLY A 127 6.90 12.81 12.54
CA GLY A 127 7.19 14.10 13.18
C GLY A 127 8.67 14.44 13.28
N THR A 128 9.54 13.46 13.04
CA THR A 128 11.01 13.58 13.13
C THR A 128 11.73 13.26 11.82
N ASN A 129 10.98 13.13 10.72
CA ASN A 129 11.56 12.81 9.43
C ASN A 129 12.43 13.96 8.91
N THR A 130 13.75 13.74 8.81
CA THR A 130 14.72 14.80 8.49
C THR A 130 14.56 15.36 7.08
N TRP A 131 14.12 14.56 6.12
CA TRP A 131 13.87 15.04 4.75
C TRP A 131 12.69 16.01 4.70
N VAL A 132 11.66 15.79 5.54
CA VAL A 132 10.51 16.71 5.63
C VAL A 132 10.98 18.07 6.11
N TYR A 133 11.78 18.14 7.18
CA TYR A 133 12.37 19.41 7.63
C TYR A 133 13.32 20.02 6.60
N ASP A 134 14.13 19.21 5.92
CA ASP A 134 15.02 19.72 4.87
C ASP A 134 14.28 20.33 3.70
N ILE A 135 13.14 19.76 3.31
CA ILE A 135 12.29 20.32 2.25
C ILE A 135 11.49 21.51 2.77
N TYR A 136 10.97 21.44 4.00
CA TYR A 136 10.17 22.50 4.61
C TYR A 136 10.98 23.77 4.86
N ASP A 137 12.10 23.69 5.59
CA ASP A 137 12.90 24.86 5.95
C ASP A 137 14.43 24.65 5.96
N GLY A 138 14.90 23.48 5.56
CA GLY A 138 16.33 23.15 5.49
C GLY A 138 16.98 22.80 6.84
N SER A 139 16.18 22.57 7.89
CA SER A 139 16.69 22.34 9.25
C SER A 139 16.91 20.88 9.66
N GLY A 140 16.50 19.92 8.82
CA GLY A 140 16.52 18.49 9.16
C GLY A 140 17.91 17.89 9.25
N THR A 141 18.82 18.30 8.37
CA THR A 141 20.20 17.80 8.34
C THR A 141 21.23 18.93 8.18
N PRO A 142 22.50 18.71 8.56
CA PRO A 142 23.57 19.65 8.25
C PRO A 142 23.73 19.84 6.73
N GLY A 143 23.44 21.03 6.22
CA GLY A 143 23.44 21.30 4.77
C GLY A 143 22.07 21.14 4.12
N GLY A 144 21.04 20.81 4.89
CA GLY A 144 19.65 20.65 4.46
C GLY A 144 19.06 21.83 3.69
N GLY A 145 19.58 23.05 3.87
CA GLY A 145 19.22 24.22 3.04
C GLY A 145 19.71 24.17 1.58
N GLY A 146 20.46 23.13 1.18
CA GLY A 146 20.96 22.98 -0.18
C GLY A 146 19.85 22.65 -1.19
N GLY A 147 19.83 23.36 -2.32
CA GLY A 147 18.84 23.15 -3.36
C GLY A 147 17.49 23.77 -3.02
N PHE A 148 16.44 22.95 -3.03
CA PHE A 148 15.05 23.38 -2.88
C PHE A 148 14.62 23.44 -1.40
N VAL A 149 13.92 24.50 -0.99
CA VAL A 149 13.14 24.58 0.26
C VAL A 149 11.81 25.24 -0.05
N TYR A 150 10.75 24.91 0.69
CA TYR A 150 9.47 25.59 0.55
C TYR A 150 9.61 27.07 0.86
N THR A 151 9.06 27.91 -0.01
CA THR A 151 9.08 29.37 0.12
C THR A 151 7.68 29.98 0.17
N ARG A 152 6.67 29.22 -0.25
CA ARG A 152 5.26 29.63 -0.21
C ARG A 152 4.54 29.18 1.05
N ASP A 153 4.85 27.99 1.55
CA ASP A 153 4.15 27.35 2.66
C ASP A 153 5.19 26.81 3.66
N SER A 154 5.95 27.72 4.27
CA SER A 154 6.93 27.44 5.32
C SER A 154 7.27 28.71 6.06
N ARG A 155 8.10 28.65 7.12
CA ARG A 155 8.60 29.85 7.83
C ARG A 155 9.25 30.92 6.94
N PHE A 156 9.58 30.63 5.68
CA PHE A 156 10.10 31.61 4.72
C PHE A 156 9.00 32.36 3.96
N ALA A 157 7.76 31.90 4.03
CA ALA A 157 6.60 32.49 3.39
C ALA A 157 6.16 33.79 4.06
N ALA A 158 5.62 34.69 3.24
CA ALA A 158 5.05 35.94 3.71
C ALA A 158 3.60 35.79 4.22
N GLU A 159 2.83 34.88 3.62
CA GLU A 159 1.38 34.77 3.82
C GLU A 159 0.98 33.47 4.56
N ASN A 160 1.62 32.33 4.24
CA ASN A 160 1.40 31.06 4.95
C ASN A 160 2.69 30.54 5.66
N PRO A 161 3.19 31.22 6.71
CA PRO A 161 4.41 30.81 7.39
C PRO A 161 4.29 29.53 8.23
N ALA A 162 3.06 29.11 8.52
CA ALA A 162 2.78 27.91 9.31
C ALA A 162 2.74 26.66 8.42
N SER A 163 2.18 26.75 7.21
CA SER A 163 1.89 25.58 6.37
C SER A 163 0.93 24.59 7.04
N GLU A 164 0.50 23.62 6.26
CA GLU A 164 -0.35 22.50 6.68
C GLU A 164 0.49 21.25 6.91
N CYS A 165 1.82 21.30 6.75
CA CYS A 165 2.72 20.15 6.92
C CYS A 165 2.52 19.42 8.27
N ALA A 166 2.28 20.17 9.35
CA ALA A 166 2.05 19.63 10.68
C ALA A 166 0.75 18.80 10.78
N SER A 167 -0.26 19.08 9.95
CA SER A 167 -1.53 18.32 9.92
C SER A 167 -1.34 16.84 9.60
N CYS A 168 -0.30 16.51 8.84
CA CYS A 168 0.08 15.14 8.48
C CYS A 168 1.24 14.63 9.32
N HIS A 169 2.29 15.43 9.49
CA HIS A 169 3.55 14.99 10.09
C HIS A 169 3.59 15.11 11.62
N GLN A 170 2.85 16.05 12.20
CA GLN A 170 2.81 16.33 13.64
C GLN A 170 1.36 16.53 14.11
N PRO A 171 0.49 15.52 13.94
CA PRO A 171 -0.94 15.68 14.15
C PRO A 171 -1.32 15.99 15.60
N GLU A 172 -0.61 15.47 16.61
CA GLU A 172 -0.93 15.77 18.02
C GLU A 172 -0.83 17.28 18.34
N PRO A 173 0.31 17.97 18.07
CA PRO A 173 0.39 19.42 18.15
C PRO A 173 -0.69 20.14 17.32
N TRP A 174 -0.90 19.72 16.07
CA TRP A 174 -1.85 20.35 15.16
C TRP A 174 -3.31 20.25 15.64
N ILE A 175 -3.70 19.11 16.22
CA ILE A 175 -5.05 18.91 16.76
C ILE A 175 -5.28 19.78 18.00
N ALA A 176 -4.24 19.99 18.81
CA ALA A 176 -4.32 20.87 19.98
C ALA A 176 -4.44 22.34 19.56
N GLU A 177 -3.64 22.78 18.59
CA GLU A 177 -3.66 24.13 18.03
C GLU A 177 -3.50 24.06 16.50
N PRO A 178 -4.61 24.11 15.73
CA PRO A 178 -4.54 24.06 14.27
C PRO A 178 -3.79 25.24 13.67
N PHE A 179 -3.23 25.05 12.48
CA PHE A 179 -2.47 26.08 11.73
C PHE A 179 -1.18 26.53 12.43
N ILE A 180 -0.53 25.62 13.14
CA ILE A 180 0.83 25.81 13.67
C ILE A 180 1.89 25.25 12.69
N PRO A 181 3.10 25.83 12.67
CA PRO A 181 4.20 25.28 11.91
C PRO A 181 4.69 23.94 12.47
N LEU A 182 5.47 23.22 11.66
CA LEU A 182 6.28 22.12 12.18
C LEU A 182 7.15 22.60 13.35
N VAL A 183 6.99 21.93 14.48
CA VAL A 183 7.76 22.15 15.70
C VAL A 183 9.19 21.65 15.47
N GLY A 184 10.14 22.59 15.39
CA GLY A 184 11.57 22.30 15.19
C GLY A 184 12.41 22.27 16.47
N GLU A 185 11.80 22.21 17.65
CA GLU A 185 12.52 22.22 18.94
C GLU A 185 13.45 21.00 19.09
N GLN A 186 14.59 21.19 19.78
CA GLN A 186 15.57 20.14 20.04
C GLN A 186 15.93 20.09 21.54
N PRO A 187 15.70 18.96 22.24
CA PRO A 187 15.08 17.74 21.73
C PRO A 187 13.58 17.95 21.38
N PRO A 188 13.02 17.19 20.41
CA PRO A 188 11.60 17.27 20.09
C PRO A 188 10.73 16.91 21.31
N PRO A 189 9.58 17.58 21.50
CA PRO A 189 8.65 17.22 22.57
C PRO A 189 7.96 15.88 22.28
N ALA A 190 7.30 15.30 23.30
CA ALA A 190 6.80 13.92 23.23
C ALA A 190 5.75 13.74 22.12
N GLU A 191 4.87 14.71 21.96
CA GLU A 191 3.81 14.76 20.95
C GLU A 191 4.36 14.78 19.50
N VAL A 192 5.57 15.30 19.29
CA VAL A 192 6.28 15.20 18.00
C VAL A 192 6.93 13.83 17.84
N LEU A 193 7.50 13.28 18.92
CA LEU A 193 8.10 11.93 18.93
C LEU A 193 7.06 10.81 18.75
N HIS A 194 5.79 11.07 19.06
CA HIS A 194 4.70 10.13 18.78
C HIS A 194 4.34 10.07 17.29
N GLY A 195 4.63 11.09 16.48
CA GLY A 195 4.24 11.11 15.07
C GLY A 195 2.74 10.88 14.88
N ILE A 196 2.37 9.95 13.99
CA ILE A 196 0.98 9.49 13.83
C ILE A 196 0.74 8.39 14.86
N SER A 197 0.13 8.76 15.98
CA SER A 197 -0.04 7.89 17.15
C SER A 197 -1.38 7.15 17.15
N CYS A 198 -1.58 6.24 18.11
CA CYS A 198 -2.79 5.43 18.20
C CYS A 198 -4.06 6.30 18.23
N GLU A 199 -4.08 7.32 19.10
CA GLU A 199 -5.26 8.17 19.26
C GLU A 199 -5.46 9.14 18.10
N VAL A 200 -4.42 9.48 17.34
CA VAL A 200 -4.59 10.30 16.12
C VAL A 200 -5.55 9.60 15.16
N CYS A 201 -5.37 8.30 14.90
CA CYS A 201 -6.27 7.52 14.04
C CYS A 201 -7.55 7.10 14.78
N HIS A 202 -7.43 6.61 16.02
CA HIS A 202 -8.55 6.02 16.76
C HIS A 202 -9.48 7.05 17.42
N LYS A 203 -9.26 8.35 17.23
CA LYS A 203 -10.20 9.43 17.61
C LYS A 203 -10.98 10.02 16.44
N ILE A 204 -10.75 9.55 15.20
CA ILE A 204 -11.44 10.05 14.00
C ILE A 204 -12.88 9.54 13.95
N ALA A 205 -13.83 10.46 14.17
CA ALA A 205 -15.26 10.22 14.21
C ALA A 205 -15.94 10.37 12.85
N ASN A 206 -15.34 11.15 11.94
CA ASN A 206 -15.81 11.30 10.57
C ASN A 206 -14.72 11.90 9.68
N ILE A 207 -14.74 11.54 8.40
CA ILE A 207 -14.00 12.21 7.33
C ILE A 207 -15.00 12.66 6.27
N ASP A 208 -14.93 13.93 5.85
CA ASP A 208 -15.74 14.45 4.75
C ASP A 208 -15.17 14.01 3.40
N GLU A 209 -15.67 12.90 2.88
CA GLU A 209 -15.25 12.31 1.60
C GLU A 209 -15.55 13.20 0.39
N SER A 210 -16.36 14.26 0.54
CA SER A 210 -16.60 15.23 -0.53
C SER A 210 -15.46 16.23 -0.72
N LYS A 211 -14.47 16.21 0.19
CA LYS A 211 -13.31 17.10 0.23
C LYS A 211 -11.98 16.33 0.33
N PRO A 212 -11.70 15.43 -0.63
CA PRO A 212 -10.57 14.52 -0.52
C PRO A 212 -9.21 15.23 -0.60
N ASN A 213 -9.11 16.45 -1.14
CA ASN A 213 -7.82 17.11 -1.40
C ASN A 213 -7.28 17.96 -0.24
N PHE A 214 -7.98 18.00 0.90
CA PHE A 214 -7.52 18.75 2.06
C PHE A 214 -6.39 18.01 2.79
N PRO A 215 -5.30 18.70 3.18
CA PRO A 215 -4.15 18.07 3.80
C PRO A 215 -4.39 17.70 5.26
N GLY A 216 -4.12 16.43 5.58
CA GLY A 216 -4.03 15.89 6.94
C GLY A 216 -5.32 15.92 7.73
N ILE A 217 -5.15 16.03 9.05
CA ILE A 217 -6.24 16.16 10.01
C ILE A 217 -6.79 17.61 9.97
N PHE A 218 -7.31 18.02 8.81
CA PHE A 218 -7.74 19.38 8.56
C PHE A 218 -9.06 19.73 9.29
N PRO A 219 -9.13 20.87 10.03
CA PRO A 219 -10.36 21.28 10.71
C PRO A 219 -11.54 21.49 9.75
N GLY A 220 -12.66 20.82 10.02
CA GLY A 220 -13.88 20.91 9.20
C GLY A 220 -13.94 19.90 8.04
N VAL A 221 -12.89 19.08 7.86
CA VAL A 221 -12.89 17.91 6.97
C VAL A 221 -12.76 16.64 7.81
N THR A 222 -11.79 16.61 8.72
CA THR A 222 -11.64 15.52 9.70
C THR A 222 -12.27 15.93 11.02
N THR A 223 -13.21 15.13 11.51
CA THR A 223 -13.85 15.32 12.82
C THR A 223 -13.25 14.35 13.82
N LEU A 224 -12.73 14.86 14.93
CA LEU A 224 -12.29 14.04 16.06
C LEU A 224 -13.28 14.13 17.21
N THR A 225 -13.30 13.11 18.05
CA THR A 225 -14.01 13.15 19.33
C THR A 225 -13.03 13.14 20.49
N ARG A 226 -12.94 14.24 21.23
CA ARG A 226 -12.09 14.38 22.43
C ARG A 226 -12.96 14.57 23.68
N PRO A 227 -13.45 13.48 24.30
CA PRO A 227 -14.40 13.56 25.40
C PRO A 227 -13.73 13.88 26.75
N GLU A 228 -14.48 14.51 27.66
CA GLU A 228 -14.04 14.76 29.04
C GLU A 228 -14.25 13.54 29.97
N GLY A 229 -13.45 13.47 31.03
CA GLY A 229 -13.67 12.52 32.12
C GLY A 229 -13.54 11.05 31.70
N SER A 230 -14.49 10.22 32.17
CA SER A 230 -14.46 8.77 31.96
C SER A 230 -15.03 8.30 30.62
N ASP A 231 -15.64 9.21 29.84
CA ASP A 231 -16.41 8.89 28.63
C ASP A 231 -15.51 8.78 27.39
N GLN A 232 -14.37 8.09 27.53
CA GLN A 232 -13.42 7.89 26.43
C GLN A 232 -14.01 7.07 25.29
N VAL A 233 -13.67 7.44 24.05
CA VAL A 233 -13.99 6.68 22.84
C VAL A 233 -12.71 6.25 22.12
N GLN A 234 -12.72 5.05 21.57
CA GLN A 234 -11.76 4.61 20.55
C GLN A 234 -12.53 4.00 19.37
N TYR A 235 -12.32 4.56 18.20
CA TYR A 235 -12.97 4.16 16.96
C TYR A 235 -12.25 2.98 16.31
N GLY A 236 -12.99 2.06 15.71
CA GLY A 236 -12.40 0.93 14.98
C GLY A 236 -13.41 0.26 14.05
N VAL A 237 -12.90 -0.58 13.15
CA VAL A 237 -13.74 -1.30 12.17
C VAL A 237 -14.40 -2.57 12.75
N LEU A 238 -14.03 -2.98 13.96
CA LEU A 238 -14.56 -4.18 14.62
C LEU A 238 -15.80 -3.82 15.45
N GLY A 239 -16.96 -3.75 14.78
CA GLY A 239 -18.26 -3.45 15.39
C GLY A 239 -18.78 -4.49 16.38
N ASP A 240 -18.04 -5.57 16.62
CA ASP A 240 -18.38 -6.62 17.58
C ASP A 240 -17.52 -6.57 18.87
N THR A 241 -16.84 -5.45 19.08
CA THR A 241 -16.03 -5.20 20.28
C THR A 241 -16.87 -4.44 21.31
N ASP A 242 -16.96 -4.95 22.55
CA ASP A 242 -17.76 -4.35 23.64
C ASP A 242 -16.95 -4.07 24.92
N TYR A 243 -15.62 -4.27 24.88
CA TYR A 243 -14.75 -4.09 26.03
C TYR A 243 -14.64 -2.61 26.42
N SER A 244 -15.00 -2.26 27.66
CA SER A 244 -14.92 -0.88 28.15
C SER A 244 -14.06 -0.80 29.40
N LEU A 245 -13.11 0.13 29.39
CA LEU A 245 -12.28 0.51 30.52
C LEU A 245 -12.48 2.01 30.78
N PRO A 246 -13.27 2.39 31.81
CA PRO A 246 -13.61 3.78 32.09
C PRO A 246 -12.36 4.67 32.20
N GLY A 247 -12.39 5.81 31.50
CA GLY A 247 -11.28 6.76 31.48
C GLY A 247 -10.12 6.38 30.55
N LEU A 248 -10.17 5.23 29.84
CA LEU A 248 -9.15 4.87 28.86
C LEU A 248 -9.73 4.51 27.49
N MET A 249 -10.73 3.63 27.44
CA MET A 249 -11.23 3.11 26.17
C MET A 249 -12.69 2.68 26.28
N ARG A 250 -13.49 3.09 25.28
CA ARG A 250 -14.77 2.47 24.97
C ARG A 250 -14.94 2.40 23.45
N PRO A 251 -15.27 1.23 22.89
CA PRO A 251 -15.27 1.01 21.45
C PRO A 251 -16.48 1.68 20.79
N SER A 252 -16.22 2.29 19.64
CA SER A 252 -17.24 2.78 18.72
C SER A 252 -16.89 2.33 17.31
N TYR A 253 -17.89 1.92 16.54
CA TYR A 253 -17.69 1.47 15.17
C TYR A 253 -17.48 2.66 14.24
N GLN A 254 -16.44 2.57 13.42
CA GLN A 254 -16.13 3.56 12.40
C GLN A 254 -15.78 2.86 11.08
N PRO A 255 -16.71 2.77 10.12
CA PRO A 255 -16.46 2.13 8.83
C PRO A 255 -15.44 2.87 7.97
N GLN A 256 -15.17 4.16 8.22
CA GLN A 256 -14.18 4.94 7.47
C GLN A 256 -12.72 4.63 7.85
N LEU A 257 -12.45 3.86 8.91
CA LEU A 257 -11.10 3.40 9.32
C LEU A 257 -10.53 2.30 8.38
N VAL A 258 -10.71 2.48 7.07
CA VAL A 258 -10.23 1.64 5.97
C VAL A 258 -9.44 2.51 4.99
N ALA A 259 -9.86 2.70 3.74
CA ALA A 259 -9.20 3.60 2.79
C ALA A 259 -9.39 5.09 3.14
N HIS A 260 -10.56 5.49 3.64
CA HIS A 260 -10.89 6.91 3.89
C HIS A 260 -9.99 7.56 4.94
N VAL A 261 -9.64 6.84 6.02
CA VAL A 261 -8.70 7.35 7.03
C VAL A 261 -7.31 7.60 6.47
N CYS A 262 -6.87 6.79 5.50
CA CYS A 262 -5.61 7.01 4.81
C CYS A 262 -5.65 8.25 3.92
N ALA A 263 -6.82 8.54 3.32
CA ALA A 263 -7.02 9.70 2.45
C ALA A 263 -6.72 11.03 3.16
N ALA A 264 -6.97 11.12 4.47
CA ALA A 264 -6.66 12.33 5.23
C ALA A 264 -5.22 12.79 5.04
N CYS A 265 -4.23 11.89 4.96
CA CYS A 265 -2.82 12.26 4.78
C CYS A 265 -2.21 11.83 3.42
N HIS A 266 -2.82 10.85 2.74
CA HIS A 266 -2.34 10.31 1.47
C HIS A 266 -3.16 10.81 0.26
N GLN A 267 -3.90 11.91 0.45
CA GLN A 267 -4.53 12.69 -0.61
C GLN A 267 -4.48 14.17 -0.25
N ASP A 268 -3.71 14.95 -1.00
CA ASP A 268 -3.66 16.40 -0.77
C ASP A 268 -3.27 17.17 -2.03
N LYS A 269 -3.56 18.47 -2.01
CA LYS A 269 -3.28 19.42 -3.08
C LYS A 269 -2.66 20.68 -2.49
N ASN A 270 -1.91 21.43 -3.30
CA ASN A 270 -1.51 22.77 -2.86
C ASN A 270 -2.70 23.74 -2.86
N ASP A 271 -2.50 24.86 -2.17
CA ASP A 271 -3.38 26.03 -2.12
C ASP A 271 -2.66 27.25 -2.77
N PRO A 272 -2.77 27.40 -4.11
CA PRO A 272 -2.15 28.47 -4.86
C PRO A 272 -2.50 29.91 -4.44
N ASP A 273 -3.62 30.17 -3.77
CA ASP A 273 -4.02 31.53 -3.38
C ASP A 273 -4.15 31.73 -1.85
N GLY A 274 -4.00 30.68 -1.07
CA GLY A 274 -3.92 30.72 0.39
C GLY A 274 -5.26 30.97 1.06
N ASP A 275 -6.38 30.65 0.42
CA ASP A 275 -7.72 30.85 0.94
C ASP A 275 -8.31 29.63 1.70
N HIS A 276 -7.53 28.54 1.75
CA HIS A 276 -7.86 27.24 2.31
C HIS A 276 -8.98 26.47 1.56
N ASP A 277 -9.19 26.74 0.26
CA ASP A 277 -9.98 25.91 -0.64
C ASP A 277 -9.11 25.01 -1.51
N PHE A 278 -8.87 23.79 -1.03
CA PHE A 278 -8.06 22.79 -1.73
C PHE A 278 -8.78 22.08 -2.89
N GLU A 279 -10.05 22.38 -3.14
CA GLU A 279 -10.81 21.75 -4.24
C GLU A 279 -10.78 22.57 -5.53
N GLU A 280 -10.09 23.71 -5.55
CA GLU A 280 -10.01 24.61 -6.69
C GLU A 280 -9.31 24.02 -7.92
N ALA A 281 -9.73 24.36 -9.14
CA ALA A 281 -9.24 23.68 -10.34
C ALA A 281 -7.75 23.93 -10.69
N ASN A 282 -7.17 25.01 -10.17
CA ASN A 282 -5.78 25.46 -10.41
C ASN A 282 -4.76 24.85 -9.46
N GLY A 283 -5.18 24.22 -8.37
CA GLY A 283 -4.24 23.50 -7.50
C GLY A 283 -3.67 22.24 -8.16
N ILE A 284 -2.48 21.86 -7.74
CA ILE A 284 -1.72 20.69 -8.14
C ILE A 284 -1.69 19.71 -6.98
N ILE A 285 -2.20 18.50 -7.25
CA ILE A 285 -2.21 17.42 -6.27
C ILE A 285 -0.76 17.04 -5.92
N SER A 286 -0.44 16.95 -4.63
CA SER A 286 0.84 16.47 -4.12
C SER A 286 0.86 14.95 -4.05
N GLU A 287 -0.02 14.42 -3.21
CA GLU A 287 -0.23 13.00 -2.94
C GLU A 287 -1.53 12.60 -3.65
N PRO A 288 -1.48 11.91 -4.79
CA PRO A 288 -2.68 11.48 -5.53
C PRO A 288 -3.19 10.10 -5.10
N THR A 289 -2.63 9.50 -4.03
CA THR A 289 -2.71 8.05 -3.77
C THR A 289 -4.14 7.56 -3.59
N TYR A 290 -4.97 8.28 -2.82
CA TYR A 290 -6.36 7.87 -2.60
C TYR A 290 -7.19 7.95 -3.87
N LEU A 291 -7.07 9.05 -4.64
CA LEU A 291 -7.84 9.19 -5.88
C LEU A 291 -7.38 8.21 -6.95
N GLU A 292 -6.09 7.90 -7.03
CA GLU A 292 -5.58 6.83 -7.90
C GLU A 292 -6.16 5.46 -7.53
N TRP A 293 -6.30 5.17 -6.23
CA TRP A 293 -6.96 3.97 -5.75
C TRP A 293 -8.46 3.95 -6.06
N LEU A 294 -9.14 5.07 -5.82
CA LEU A 294 -10.57 5.24 -6.03
C LEU A 294 -10.96 5.05 -7.51
N ASP A 295 -10.12 5.55 -8.43
CA ASP A 295 -10.30 5.39 -9.88
C ASP A 295 -9.95 3.98 -10.40
N SER A 296 -9.39 3.11 -9.55
CA SER A 296 -9.02 1.75 -9.91
C SER A 296 -10.13 0.73 -9.58
N PRO A 297 -10.10 -0.48 -10.19
CA PRO A 297 -10.96 -1.59 -9.76
C PRO A 297 -10.78 -2.04 -8.31
N TYR A 298 -9.73 -1.61 -7.61
CA TYR A 298 -9.56 -1.89 -6.18
C TYR A 298 -10.41 -0.96 -5.31
N GLY A 299 -10.73 0.24 -5.79
CA GLY A 299 -11.57 1.23 -5.12
C GLY A 299 -13.08 1.01 -5.27
N ASP A 300 -13.51 0.17 -6.21
CA ASP A 300 -14.92 -0.11 -6.48
C ASP A 300 -15.45 -1.29 -5.64
N PRO A 301 -16.36 -1.08 -4.67
CA PRO A 301 -16.95 -2.17 -3.87
C PRO A 301 -17.72 -3.22 -4.68
N GLY A 302 -18.11 -2.91 -5.92
CA GLY A 302 -18.75 -3.84 -6.85
C GLY A 302 -17.78 -4.71 -7.64
N SER A 303 -16.49 -4.40 -7.60
CA SER A 303 -15.44 -5.13 -8.30
C SER A 303 -15.00 -6.37 -7.54
N SER A 304 -14.71 -7.47 -8.26
CA SER A 304 -14.06 -8.65 -7.67
C SER A 304 -12.57 -8.45 -7.37
N LEU A 305 -12.07 -7.21 -7.54
CA LEU A 305 -10.74 -6.78 -7.08
C LEU A 305 -10.83 -5.83 -5.88
N TYR A 306 -12.03 -5.51 -5.36
CA TYR A 306 -12.16 -4.58 -4.25
C TYR A 306 -11.23 -4.95 -3.10
N THR A 307 -10.42 -3.99 -2.67
CA THR A 307 -9.41 -4.13 -1.61
C THR A 307 -9.11 -2.73 -1.11
N THR A 308 -9.01 -2.57 0.20
CA THR A 308 -8.75 -1.28 0.82
C THR A 308 -7.28 -1.13 1.18
N CYS A 309 -6.86 0.10 1.49
CA CYS A 309 -5.49 0.40 1.92
C CYS A 309 -5.04 -0.51 3.09
N VAL A 310 -5.92 -0.76 4.06
CA VAL A 310 -5.62 -1.56 5.25
C VAL A 310 -5.52 -3.06 4.95
N ASP A 311 -6.07 -3.54 3.84
CA ASP A 311 -5.94 -4.95 3.47
C ASP A 311 -4.52 -5.27 2.98
N CYS A 312 -3.88 -4.33 2.27
CA CYS A 312 -2.51 -4.46 1.79
C CYS A 312 -1.45 -3.93 2.78
N HIS A 313 -1.67 -2.75 3.36
CA HIS A 313 -0.67 -2.06 4.20
C HIS A 313 -0.80 -2.36 5.70
N MET A 314 -1.88 -3.03 6.11
CA MET A 314 -2.07 -3.52 7.47
C MET A 314 -2.47 -5.00 7.45
N PRO A 315 -1.72 -5.88 6.76
CA PRO A 315 -2.15 -7.25 6.52
C PRO A 315 -2.30 -8.03 7.84
N PRO A 316 -3.06 -9.13 7.85
CA PRO A 316 -3.11 -10.02 8.99
C PRO A 316 -1.73 -10.57 9.35
N TYR A 317 -1.46 -10.74 10.64
CA TYR A 317 -0.15 -11.23 11.11
C TYR A 317 -0.24 -12.52 11.94
N GLY A 318 -1.38 -13.21 11.89
CA GLY A 318 -1.57 -14.53 12.51
C GLY A 318 -1.88 -14.52 14.01
N ALA A 319 -2.01 -13.35 14.64
CA ALA A 319 -2.49 -13.27 16.03
C ALA A 319 -3.95 -13.71 16.13
N THR A 320 -4.33 -14.33 17.25
CA THR A 320 -5.72 -14.71 17.52
C THR A 320 -6.41 -13.74 18.49
N ARG A 321 -5.66 -12.80 19.09
CA ARG A 321 -6.16 -11.81 20.05
C ARG A 321 -5.53 -10.44 19.81
N ILE A 322 -6.36 -9.40 19.95
CA ILE A 322 -5.93 -8.00 19.88
C ILE A 322 -5.50 -7.49 21.25
N CYS A 323 -6.20 -7.92 22.30
CA CYS A 323 -5.91 -7.54 23.68
C CYS A 323 -5.21 -8.69 24.40
N ALA A 324 -4.05 -8.42 24.99
CA ALA A 324 -3.25 -9.38 25.74
C ALA A 324 -3.75 -9.61 27.18
N LEU A 325 -4.73 -8.81 27.64
CA LEU A 325 -5.34 -9.02 28.95
C LEU A 325 -6.20 -10.29 28.98
N PRO A 326 -6.49 -10.86 30.17
CA PRO A 326 -7.26 -12.10 30.31
C PRO A 326 -8.65 -12.09 29.65
N ASP A 327 -9.29 -10.92 29.56
CA ASP A 327 -10.61 -10.73 28.95
C ASP A 327 -10.54 -10.54 27.42
N GLY A 328 -9.36 -10.67 26.82
CA GLY A 328 -9.16 -10.62 25.38
C GLY A 328 -9.92 -11.74 24.66
N VAL A 329 -10.61 -11.38 23.59
CA VAL A 329 -11.46 -12.28 22.81
C VAL A 329 -10.64 -12.95 21.71
N ASP A 330 -10.68 -14.28 21.66
CA ASP A 330 -10.14 -15.06 20.54
C ASP A 330 -11.02 -14.86 19.30
N ARG A 331 -10.40 -14.61 18.16
CA ARG A 331 -11.09 -14.40 16.87
C ARG A 331 -10.26 -14.91 15.71
N ASP A 332 -10.87 -14.91 14.52
CA ASP A 332 -10.18 -15.21 13.28
C ASP A 332 -8.95 -14.29 13.09
N PRO A 333 -7.74 -14.85 12.94
CA PRO A 333 -6.53 -14.07 12.71
C PRO A 333 -6.59 -13.12 11.52
N GLU A 334 -7.38 -13.44 10.49
CA GLU A 334 -7.54 -12.60 9.30
C GLU A 334 -8.22 -11.25 9.60
N THR A 335 -8.84 -11.13 10.78
CA THR A 335 -9.48 -9.88 11.25
C THR A 335 -8.54 -8.99 12.07
N ILE A 336 -7.33 -9.46 12.39
CA ILE A 336 -6.36 -8.76 13.23
C ILE A 336 -5.24 -8.18 12.38
N ARG A 337 -5.24 -6.85 12.25
CA ARG A 337 -4.41 -6.10 11.31
C ARG A 337 -3.07 -5.67 11.92
N HIS A 338 -2.00 -5.74 11.13
CA HIS A 338 -0.66 -5.27 11.50
C HIS A 338 -0.57 -3.74 11.46
N HIS A 339 0.20 -3.10 12.36
CA HIS A 339 0.24 -1.64 12.52
C HIS A 339 1.59 -0.99 12.14
N ARG A 340 2.46 -1.71 11.42
CA ARG A 340 3.72 -1.12 10.95
C ARG A 340 3.56 -0.17 9.77
N ILE A 341 2.56 -0.42 8.90
CA ILE A 341 2.16 0.43 7.76
C ILE A 341 3.37 0.87 6.93
N GLU A 342 3.79 0.01 6.00
CA GLU A 342 4.97 0.21 5.17
C GLU A 342 4.58 0.40 3.70
N GLY A 343 5.50 0.95 2.89
CA GLY A 343 5.23 1.11 1.45
C GLY A 343 6.48 1.13 0.56
N THR A 344 7.60 1.65 1.05
CA THR A 344 8.87 1.71 0.29
C THR A 344 9.96 0.83 0.89
N THR A 345 9.60 -0.34 1.42
CA THR A 345 10.56 -1.37 1.81
C THR A 345 10.86 -2.28 0.63
N ALA A 346 11.90 -3.10 0.74
CA ALA A 346 12.27 -4.06 -0.31
C ALA A 346 11.08 -4.95 -0.69
N GLU A 347 10.38 -5.50 0.31
CA GLU A 347 9.18 -6.31 0.10
C GLU A 347 8.16 -5.60 -0.78
N TYR A 348 7.76 -4.36 -0.47
CA TYR A 348 6.74 -3.68 -1.26
C TYR A 348 7.23 -3.26 -2.66
N LEU A 349 8.48 -2.83 -2.78
CA LEU A 349 9.03 -2.37 -4.06
C LEU A 349 9.23 -3.52 -5.04
N GLU A 350 9.82 -4.64 -4.59
CA GLU A 350 10.00 -5.87 -5.37
C GLU A 350 8.66 -6.60 -5.64
N ASN A 351 7.58 -6.24 -4.91
CA ASN A 351 6.23 -6.80 -5.10
C ASN A 351 5.30 -5.95 -5.98
N SER A 352 5.72 -4.77 -6.45
CA SER A 352 4.81 -3.76 -7.01
C SER A 352 4.58 -3.85 -8.51
N VAL A 353 5.51 -4.43 -9.26
CA VAL A 353 5.51 -4.47 -10.73
C VAL A 353 6.13 -5.77 -11.23
N GLU A 354 5.86 -6.11 -12.48
CA GLU A 354 6.53 -7.18 -13.22
C GLU A 354 7.25 -6.63 -14.44
N LEU A 355 8.42 -7.20 -14.77
CA LEU A 355 9.20 -6.84 -15.95
C LEU A 355 9.32 -8.02 -16.92
N ASP A 356 8.91 -7.77 -18.16
CA ASP A 356 9.03 -8.68 -19.29
C ASP A 356 10.05 -8.16 -20.30
N LEU A 357 10.91 -9.05 -20.78
CA LEU A 357 11.95 -8.75 -21.76
C LEU A 357 11.85 -9.72 -22.95
N ASP A 358 11.50 -9.19 -24.11
CA ASP A 358 11.44 -9.94 -25.37
C ASP A 358 12.49 -9.39 -26.34
N CYS A 359 13.36 -10.26 -26.84
CA CYS A 359 14.45 -9.88 -27.74
C CYS A 359 14.38 -10.69 -29.04
N VAL A 360 14.54 -10.01 -30.18
CA VAL A 360 14.59 -10.62 -31.51
C VAL A 360 15.88 -10.21 -32.21
N ARG A 361 16.78 -11.17 -32.41
CA ARG A 361 18.05 -10.99 -33.10
C ARG A 361 17.84 -10.95 -34.62
N GLY A 362 18.23 -9.85 -35.25
CA GLY A 362 18.38 -9.70 -36.69
C GLY A 362 19.82 -9.92 -37.16
N VAL A 363 20.10 -9.60 -38.42
CA VAL A 363 21.45 -9.77 -39.02
C VAL A 363 22.45 -8.73 -38.48
N SER A 364 22.01 -7.48 -38.35
CA SER A 364 22.85 -6.34 -37.92
C SER A 364 22.24 -5.55 -36.75
N THR A 365 21.13 -6.04 -36.22
CA THR A 365 20.38 -5.39 -35.14
C THR A 365 19.83 -6.42 -34.17
N VAL A 366 19.48 -5.98 -32.98
CA VAL A 366 18.61 -6.69 -32.05
C VAL A 366 17.47 -5.77 -31.67
N ASP A 367 16.25 -6.23 -31.89
CA ASP A 367 15.02 -5.57 -31.47
C ASP A 367 14.71 -6.05 -30.05
N VAL A 368 14.48 -5.13 -29.13
CA VAL A 368 14.25 -5.40 -27.71
C VAL A 368 12.98 -4.71 -27.28
N GLN A 369 12.01 -5.47 -26.77
CA GLN A 369 10.81 -4.95 -26.15
C GLN A 369 10.90 -5.20 -24.64
N VAL A 370 10.67 -4.13 -23.87
CA VAL A 370 10.52 -4.22 -22.42
C VAL A 370 9.09 -3.83 -22.07
N ARG A 371 8.39 -4.68 -21.32
CA ARG A 371 7.07 -4.37 -20.79
C ARG A 371 7.13 -4.38 -19.26
N ILE A 372 6.64 -3.31 -18.64
CA ILE A 372 6.52 -3.20 -17.18
C ILE A 372 5.04 -3.14 -16.85
N SER A 373 4.56 -4.08 -16.04
CA SER A 373 3.15 -4.15 -15.64
C SER A 373 3.03 -3.77 -14.16
N ASN A 374 2.10 -2.86 -13.83
CA ASN A 374 1.72 -2.60 -12.45
C ASN A 374 0.81 -3.72 -11.97
N THR A 375 1.37 -4.61 -11.17
CA THR A 375 0.77 -5.89 -10.77
C THR A 375 0.61 -5.90 -9.26
N GLY A 376 -0.62 -5.92 -8.77
CA GLY A 376 -0.89 -6.07 -7.33
C GLY A 376 -0.86 -4.77 -6.52
N VAL A 377 -0.88 -3.60 -7.16
CA VAL A 377 -0.96 -2.29 -6.48
C VAL A 377 -2.22 -1.56 -6.89
N GLY A 378 -2.95 -1.03 -5.90
CA GLY A 378 -4.22 -0.33 -6.10
C GLY A 378 -4.12 1.08 -6.67
N HIS A 379 -2.93 1.66 -6.68
CA HIS A 379 -2.64 3.04 -7.12
C HIS A 379 -1.55 3.04 -8.20
N HIS A 380 -1.14 4.22 -8.67
CA HIS A 380 -0.07 4.32 -9.67
C HIS A 380 1.27 3.89 -9.05
N VAL A 381 2.24 3.47 -9.88
CA VAL A 381 3.61 3.19 -9.42
C VAL A 381 4.62 4.10 -10.14
N PRO A 382 5.46 4.85 -9.40
CA PRO A 382 5.37 5.08 -7.94
C PRO A 382 4.29 6.12 -7.59
N THR A 383 3.50 5.90 -6.54
CA THR A 383 2.56 6.92 -6.02
C THR A 383 3.23 7.86 -4.99
N GLY A 384 2.42 8.74 -4.42
CA GLY A 384 2.75 9.68 -3.36
C GLY A 384 3.52 10.91 -3.81
N VAL A 385 4.32 11.49 -2.91
CA VAL A 385 5.02 12.77 -3.14
C VAL A 385 5.76 12.79 -4.48
N THR A 386 5.59 13.87 -5.23
CA THR A 386 6.01 13.99 -6.65
C THR A 386 7.53 14.03 -6.89
N VAL A 387 8.36 13.58 -5.95
CA VAL A 387 9.80 13.35 -6.14
C VAL A 387 10.17 11.88 -6.33
N ARG A 388 9.23 10.97 -6.05
CA ARG A 388 9.43 9.54 -6.28
C ARG A 388 9.47 9.27 -7.78
N ASN A 389 10.40 8.41 -8.20
CA ASN A 389 10.55 8.09 -9.61
C ASN A 389 11.07 6.65 -9.80
N MET A 390 10.73 6.03 -10.92
CA MET A 390 11.39 4.80 -11.38
C MET A 390 12.16 5.05 -12.66
N ILE A 391 13.25 4.30 -12.86
CA ILE A 391 14.09 4.36 -14.05
C ILE A 391 14.23 2.96 -14.61
N LEU A 392 13.73 2.75 -15.82
CA LEU A 392 14.10 1.60 -16.64
C LEU A 392 15.45 1.88 -17.30
N ARG A 393 16.39 0.96 -17.17
CA ARG A 393 17.66 0.93 -17.90
C ARG A 393 17.71 -0.32 -18.77
N VAL A 394 18.12 -0.16 -20.02
CA VAL A 394 18.28 -1.27 -20.98
C VAL A 394 19.72 -1.28 -21.48
N GLU A 395 20.46 -2.30 -21.08
CA GLU A 395 21.89 -2.44 -21.34
C GLU A 395 22.10 -3.56 -22.35
N ALA A 396 22.46 -3.19 -23.58
CA ALA A 396 22.86 -4.11 -24.62
C ALA A 396 24.38 -4.20 -24.68
N MET A 397 24.96 -5.38 -24.51
CA MET A 397 26.40 -5.58 -24.41
C MET A 397 26.87 -6.78 -25.24
N ARG A 398 28.10 -6.72 -25.72
CA ARG A 398 28.84 -7.88 -26.21
C ARG A 398 29.18 -8.78 -25.04
N GLU A 399 28.87 -10.06 -25.12
CA GLU A 399 29.06 -10.95 -23.96
C GLU A 399 30.54 -11.19 -23.66
N SER A 400 31.41 -11.18 -24.68
CA SER A 400 32.82 -11.52 -24.51
C SER A 400 33.64 -10.49 -23.72
N ASP A 401 33.28 -9.20 -23.78
CA ASP A 401 34.05 -8.11 -23.16
C ASP A 401 33.20 -7.02 -22.49
N GLY A 402 31.88 -7.12 -22.55
CA GLY A 402 30.96 -6.14 -21.96
C GLY A 402 30.84 -4.83 -22.75
N THR A 403 31.40 -4.73 -23.96
CA THR A 403 31.29 -3.51 -24.78
C THR A 403 29.83 -3.24 -25.13
N SER A 404 29.35 -2.04 -24.81
CA SER A 404 27.98 -1.61 -25.11
C SER A 404 27.69 -1.58 -26.61
N LEU A 405 26.53 -2.06 -27.00
CA LEU A 405 26.01 -1.95 -28.36
C LEU A 405 25.41 -0.55 -28.57
N PRO A 406 25.63 0.09 -29.73
CA PRO A 406 25.02 1.38 -30.03
C PRO A 406 23.49 1.28 -30.14
N LEU A 407 22.76 2.17 -29.45
CA LEU A 407 21.32 2.35 -29.64
C LEU A 407 21.08 3.01 -31.01
N ILE A 408 20.26 2.38 -31.85
CA ILE A 408 19.79 2.93 -33.13
C ILE A 408 18.50 3.74 -32.92
N SER A 409 17.54 3.17 -32.20
CA SER A 409 16.26 3.80 -31.88
C SER A 409 15.68 3.26 -30.60
N GLY A 410 14.94 4.09 -29.87
CA GLY A 410 14.32 3.75 -28.60
C GLY A 410 14.35 4.96 -27.66
N PRO A 411 13.62 4.91 -26.53
CA PRO A 411 13.68 5.97 -25.55
C PRO A 411 15.05 5.98 -24.85
N THR A 412 15.40 7.16 -24.33
CA THR A 412 16.53 7.34 -23.41
C THR A 412 16.01 7.89 -22.10
N VAL A 413 16.67 7.55 -21.00
CA VAL A 413 16.34 8.07 -19.67
C VAL A 413 16.38 9.60 -19.69
N HIS A 414 15.31 10.22 -19.20
CA HIS A 414 15.16 11.67 -19.14
C HIS A 414 16.26 12.31 -18.26
N ALA A 415 16.53 13.62 -18.45
CA ALA A 415 17.56 14.35 -17.70
C ALA A 415 17.42 14.25 -16.15
N LEU A 416 16.20 14.05 -15.67
CA LEU A 416 15.89 13.86 -14.24
C LEU A 416 16.35 12.52 -13.67
N GLY A 417 16.73 11.56 -14.53
CA GLY A 417 17.48 10.36 -14.12
C GLY A 417 18.91 10.65 -13.67
N GLY A 418 19.35 11.91 -13.73
CA GLY A 418 20.65 12.41 -13.29
C GLY A 418 21.60 12.59 -14.46
N VAL A 419 22.08 13.83 -14.67
CA VAL A 419 23.08 14.16 -15.70
C VAL A 419 24.47 14.03 -15.12
N GLY A 420 25.31 13.17 -15.69
CA GLY A 420 26.65 12.91 -15.16
C GLY A 420 27.19 11.56 -15.61
N ASP A 421 28.04 10.95 -14.78
CA ASP A 421 28.62 9.63 -15.02
C ASP A 421 27.63 8.51 -14.65
N PRO A 422 27.19 7.66 -15.59
CA PRO A 422 26.33 6.52 -15.30
C PRO A 422 26.91 5.55 -14.27
N ALA A 423 28.24 5.43 -14.18
CA ALA A 423 28.92 4.60 -13.18
C ALA A 423 28.73 5.11 -11.74
N LEU A 424 28.27 6.35 -11.57
CA LEU A 424 27.95 6.97 -10.29
C LEU A 424 26.44 7.16 -10.08
N GLY A 425 25.61 6.55 -10.93
CA GLY A 425 24.16 6.61 -10.85
C GLY A 425 23.52 7.78 -11.60
N TYR A 426 24.21 8.45 -12.52
CA TYR A 426 23.63 9.50 -13.34
C TYR A 426 23.21 8.94 -14.69
N PHE A 427 21.95 8.55 -14.83
CA PHE A 427 21.49 7.72 -15.95
C PHE A 427 20.93 8.49 -17.15
N ALA A 428 20.90 9.83 -17.12
CA ALA A 428 20.34 10.62 -18.22
C ALA A 428 21.02 10.31 -19.57
N GLY A 429 20.22 10.09 -20.60
CA GLY A 429 20.71 9.78 -21.96
C GLY A 429 21.06 8.31 -22.20
N GLU A 430 21.13 7.48 -21.16
CA GLU A 430 21.27 6.02 -21.31
C GLU A 430 20.00 5.42 -21.94
N PRO A 431 20.09 4.31 -22.69
CA PRO A 431 18.91 3.61 -23.19
C PRO A 431 18.00 3.19 -22.03
N GLY A 432 16.74 3.63 -22.08
CA GLY A 432 15.83 3.44 -20.96
C GLY A 432 14.71 4.49 -20.92
N LYS A 433 14.03 4.58 -19.77
CA LYS A 433 12.88 5.48 -19.59
C LYS A 433 12.71 5.90 -18.12
N LEU A 434 12.17 7.11 -17.91
CA LEU A 434 11.79 7.63 -16.59
C LEU A 434 10.27 7.53 -16.41
N PHE A 435 9.85 7.03 -15.25
CA PHE A 435 8.45 6.97 -14.80
C PHE A 435 8.29 7.90 -13.60
N ALA A 436 7.67 9.06 -13.81
CA ALA A 436 7.44 10.02 -12.74
C ALA A 436 6.36 11.05 -13.10
N LYS A 437 5.81 11.71 -12.08
CA LYS A 437 4.99 12.93 -12.21
C LYS A 437 5.85 14.14 -11.96
N VAL A 438 5.95 15.03 -12.95
CA VAL A 438 6.85 16.18 -12.91
C VAL A 438 6.06 17.47 -12.95
N ASN A 439 6.20 18.26 -11.90
CA ASN A 439 5.55 19.56 -11.76
C ASN A 439 6.49 20.70 -12.18
N ARG A 440 5.89 21.84 -12.57
CA ARG A 440 6.58 23.09 -12.87
C ARG A 440 5.89 24.28 -12.21
N ASP A 441 6.69 25.25 -11.80
CA ASP A 441 6.21 26.62 -11.57
C ASP A 441 6.24 27.35 -12.92
N SER A 442 5.05 27.67 -13.45
CA SER A 442 4.91 28.35 -14.74
C SER A 442 5.45 29.78 -14.73
N VAL A 443 5.55 30.42 -13.55
CA VAL A 443 5.99 31.81 -13.39
C VAL A 443 7.52 31.89 -13.41
N SER A 444 8.21 31.09 -12.59
CA SER A 444 9.68 31.06 -12.58
C SER A 444 10.28 30.18 -13.68
N GLY A 445 9.51 29.24 -14.22
CA GLY A 445 9.98 28.20 -15.12
C GLY A 445 10.74 27.06 -14.44
N ALA A 446 10.80 27.04 -13.09
CA ALA A 446 11.49 26.01 -12.33
C ALA A 446 10.84 24.63 -12.49
N SER A 447 11.64 23.62 -12.83
CA SER A 447 11.22 22.24 -13.02
C SER A 447 12.40 21.29 -12.77
N PRO A 448 12.21 20.14 -12.07
CA PRO A 448 11.00 19.77 -11.34
C PRO A 448 10.86 20.69 -10.12
N THR A 449 9.62 20.98 -9.73
CA THR A 449 9.33 21.65 -8.45
C THR A 449 8.42 20.77 -7.59
N PHE A 450 8.39 21.03 -6.28
CA PHE A 450 7.42 20.40 -5.40
C PHE A 450 6.06 21.05 -5.55
N PHE A 451 5.02 20.35 -5.08
CA PHE A 451 3.62 20.74 -5.26
C PHE A 451 3.29 22.14 -4.72
N THR A 452 3.85 22.55 -3.58
CA THR A 452 3.64 23.88 -2.97
C THR A 452 3.92 25.05 -3.93
N GLU A 453 4.96 24.94 -4.77
CA GLU A 453 5.30 25.93 -5.80
C GLU A 453 4.78 25.56 -7.20
N ALA A 454 4.18 24.39 -7.37
CA ALA A 454 3.69 23.93 -8.66
C ALA A 454 2.43 24.67 -9.10
N THR A 455 2.38 25.05 -10.38
CA THR A 455 1.17 25.59 -11.01
C THR A 455 0.70 24.74 -12.18
N GLU A 456 1.48 23.76 -12.60
CA GLU A 456 1.12 22.83 -13.67
C GLU A 456 1.94 21.53 -13.59
N ILE A 457 1.40 20.49 -14.23
CA ILE A 457 2.08 19.21 -14.46
C ILE A 457 2.68 19.24 -15.87
N VAL A 458 3.99 19.05 -15.98
CA VAL A 458 4.72 18.98 -17.25
C VAL A 458 4.42 17.67 -17.97
N PHE A 459 4.52 16.57 -17.22
CA PHE A 459 4.13 15.23 -17.67
C PHE A 459 3.92 14.31 -16.47
N ASP A 460 3.16 13.24 -16.68
CA ASP A 460 3.05 12.10 -15.78
C ASP A 460 3.26 10.82 -16.60
N THR A 461 4.38 10.15 -16.36
CA THR A 461 4.74 8.88 -17.00
C THR A 461 4.70 7.72 -16.02
N ARG A 462 4.12 7.88 -14.83
CA ARG A 462 3.92 6.77 -13.89
C ARG A 462 2.99 5.73 -14.49
N ILE A 463 3.07 4.49 -14.00
CA ILE A 463 2.24 3.39 -14.52
C ILE A 463 0.96 3.32 -13.69
N PRO A 464 -0.24 3.56 -14.26
CA PRO A 464 -1.48 3.48 -13.51
C PRO A 464 -1.75 2.10 -12.90
N ALA A 465 -2.65 2.04 -11.92
CA ALA A 465 -3.08 0.77 -11.31
C ALA A 465 -3.53 -0.21 -12.40
N LEU A 466 -3.02 -1.45 -12.37
CA LEU A 466 -3.31 -2.52 -13.35
C LEU A 466 -2.95 -2.21 -14.81
N ALA A 467 -2.28 -1.08 -15.08
CA ALA A 467 -1.80 -0.73 -16.40
C ALA A 467 -0.40 -1.29 -16.64
N ALA A 468 0.08 -1.15 -17.87
CA ALA A 468 1.45 -1.50 -18.23
C ALA A 468 2.02 -0.50 -19.21
N ASP A 469 3.33 -0.30 -19.13
CA ASP A 469 4.11 0.43 -20.12
C ASP A 469 4.86 -0.55 -21.00
N THR A 470 5.05 -0.22 -22.28
CA THR A 470 5.86 -1.00 -23.20
C THR A 470 6.78 -0.06 -23.96
N SER A 471 8.07 -0.40 -23.97
CA SER A 471 9.15 0.38 -24.56
C SER A 471 9.96 -0.50 -25.50
N ASP A 472 10.09 -0.06 -26.75
CA ASP A 472 10.85 -0.76 -27.80
C ASP A 472 12.20 -0.07 -28.05
N PHE A 473 13.24 -0.88 -28.22
CA PHE A 473 14.61 -0.48 -28.49
C PHE A 473 15.17 -1.29 -29.65
N VAL A 474 16.07 -0.67 -30.41
CA VAL A 474 16.82 -1.32 -31.48
C VAL A 474 18.28 -0.99 -31.29
N PHE A 475 19.13 -2.01 -31.13
CA PHE A 475 20.57 -1.85 -30.99
C PHE A 475 21.30 -2.39 -32.21
N ALA A 476 22.41 -1.76 -32.59
CA ALA A 476 23.30 -2.25 -33.64
C ALA A 476 24.16 -3.41 -33.10
N THR A 477 24.22 -4.51 -33.84
CA THR A 477 25.15 -5.62 -33.55
C THR A 477 26.44 -5.42 -34.35
N PHE A 478 27.58 -5.87 -33.81
CA PHE A 478 28.87 -5.72 -34.50
C PHE A 478 29.09 -6.79 -35.59
N SER A 479 28.55 -7.99 -35.37
CA SER A 479 28.66 -9.15 -36.26
C SER A 479 27.47 -10.10 -36.00
N PRO A 480 26.93 -10.79 -37.01
CA PRO A 480 25.80 -11.71 -36.83
C PRO A 480 26.10 -12.83 -35.83
N ASP A 481 27.35 -13.30 -35.76
CA ASP A 481 27.72 -14.49 -34.96
C ASP A 481 28.24 -14.14 -33.55
N GLU A 482 28.27 -12.85 -33.19
CA GLU A 482 28.79 -12.43 -31.89
C GLU A 482 27.70 -12.52 -30.80
N PRO A 483 27.94 -13.29 -29.71
CA PRO A 483 27.02 -13.37 -28.59
C PRO A 483 26.82 -12.02 -27.91
N ILE A 484 25.57 -11.69 -27.63
CA ILE A 484 25.17 -10.46 -26.95
C ILE A 484 24.34 -10.79 -25.72
N ARG A 485 24.38 -9.87 -24.76
CA ARG A 485 23.54 -9.87 -23.58
C ARG A 485 22.71 -8.60 -23.56
N ILE A 486 21.41 -8.75 -23.38
CA ILE A 486 20.50 -7.66 -23.09
C ILE A 486 20.07 -7.80 -21.63
N ARG A 487 20.18 -6.71 -20.87
CA ARG A 487 19.70 -6.63 -19.50
C ARG A 487 18.75 -5.45 -19.35
N ALA A 488 17.58 -5.69 -18.81
CA ALA A 488 16.63 -4.66 -18.43
C ALA A 488 16.51 -4.61 -16.91
N ARG A 489 16.67 -3.42 -16.33
CA ARG A 489 16.56 -3.18 -14.88
C ARG A 489 15.60 -2.04 -14.61
N LEU A 490 14.68 -2.24 -13.69
CA LEU A 490 13.82 -1.19 -13.16
C LEU A 490 14.25 -0.85 -11.74
N VAL A 491 14.63 0.41 -11.52
CA VAL A 491 15.04 0.88 -10.19
C VAL A 491 14.10 1.97 -9.69
N TYR A 492 13.77 1.94 -8.40
CA TYR A 492 13.05 2.98 -7.68
C TYR A 492 14.02 3.97 -7.03
N ARG A 493 13.70 5.25 -7.09
CA ARG A 493 14.40 6.31 -6.36
C ARG A 493 13.44 7.08 -5.48
N ARG A 494 13.92 7.38 -4.28
CA ARG A 494 13.20 8.19 -3.31
C ARG A 494 13.18 9.66 -3.73
N ALA A 495 14.20 10.16 -4.41
CA ALA A 495 14.22 11.55 -4.86
C ALA A 495 14.93 11.73 -6.20
N TRP A 496 14.78 12.92 -6.79
CA TRP A 496 15.57 13.32 -7.95
C TRP A 496 17.05 13.33 -7.60
N ARG A 497 17.90 12.83 -8.50
CA ARG A 497 19.35 12.77 -8.22
C ARG A 497 19.94 14.16 -7.91
N ALA A 498 19.51 15.18 -8.64
CA ALA A 498 19.92 16.56 -8.39
C ALA A 498 19.52 17.11 -7.01
N VAL A 499 18.38 16.66 -6.46
CA VAL A 499 17.96 17.05 -5.09
C VAL A 499 18.85 16.34 -4.07
N VAL A 500 19.08 15.03 -4.23
CA VAL A 500 19.98 14.26 -3.36
C VAL A 500 21.37 14.89 -3.32
N ASP A 501 21.94 15.25 -4.47
CA ASP A 501 23.26 15.88 -4.54
C ASP A 501 23.27 17.28 -3.92
N ALA A 502 22.24 18.09 -4.17
CA ALA A 502 22.14 19.44 -3.63
C ALA A 502 21.99 19.46 -2.09
N LYS A 503 21.26 18.48 -1.54
CA LYS A 503 21.07 18.29 -0.10
C LYS A 503 22.25 17.60 0.56
N GLY A 504 23.05 16.85 -0.20
CA GLY A 504 24.11 16.00 0.34
C GLY A 504 23.58 14.81 1.15
N TRP A 505 22.38 14.33 0.83
CA TRP A 505 21.76 13.23 1.58
C TRP A 505 22.53 11.92 1.39
N THR A 506 22.97 11.34 2.51
CA THR A 506 23.56 10.00 2.59
C THR A 506 22.65 8.98 3.27
N GLU A 507 21.63 9.47 3.95
CA GLU A 507 20.61 8.69 4.65
C GLU A 507 19.22 9.13 4.17
N ASP A 508 18.24 8.25 4.29
CA ASP A 508 16.83 8.59 4.11
C ASP A 508 16.32 9.47 5.27
N GLY A 509 15.10 9.95 5.16
CA GLY A 509 14.47 10.80 6.18
C GLY A 509 14.31 10.15 7.56
N HIS A 510 14.57 8.85 7.69
CA HIS A 510 14.49 8.09 8.94
C HIS A 510 15.87 7.66 9.49
N GLY A 511 16.96 8.12 8.85
CA GLY A 511 18.33 7.81 9.25
C GLY A 511 18.87 6.46 8.74
N ASN A 512 18.22 5.83 7.76
CA ASN A 512 18.74 4.62 7.14
C ASN A 512 19.68 4.97 5.96
N PRO A 513 20.69 4.15 5.63
CA PRO A 513 21.53 4.39 4.46
C PRO A 513 20.71 4.54 3.16
N LEU A 514 21.08 5.53 2.33
CA LEU A 514 20.35 5.84 1.11
C LEU A 514 20.82 4.98 -0.08
N GLU A 515 19.94 4.11 -0.58
CA GLU A 515 20.21 3.26 -1.76
C GLU A 515 20.41 4.09 -3.05
N ASP A 516 19.76 5.26 -3.17
CA ASP A 516 19.83 6.14 -4.36
C ASP A 516 21.26 6.57 -4.74
N ILE A 517 22.20 6.54 -3.78
CA ILE A 517 23.61 6.92 -3.99
C ILE A 517 24.57 5.72 -3.89
N SER A 518 24.05 4.53 -3.62
CA SER A 518 24.85 3.35 -3.31
C SER A 518 24.90 2.39 -4.51
N PRO A 519 26.09 1.84 -4.84
CA PRO A 519 26.19 0.80 -5.85
C PRO A 519 25.50 -0.49 -5.37
N PRO A 520 25.11 -1.39 -6.29
CA PRO A 520 25.37 -1.33 -7.73
C PRO A 520 24.27 -0.64 -8.56
N TYR A 521 23.15 -0.28 -7.95
CA TYR A 521 21.95 0.14 -8.68
C TYR A 521 21.66 1.64 -8.61
N TYR A 522 22.14 2.36 -7.58
CA TYR A 522 21.88 3.79 -7.36
C TYR A 522 20.37 4.09 -7.33
N GLY A 523 19.68 3.33 -6.49
CA GLY A 523 18.24 3.17 -6.38
C GLY A 523 17.93 1.75 -5.93
N HIS A 524 16.72 1.52 -5.44
CA HIS A 524 16.28 0.18 -5.06
C HIS A 524 15.94 -0.63 -6.32
N LEU A 525 16.50 -1.83 -6.48
CA LEU A 525 16.17 -2.70 -7.62
C LEU A 525 14.78 -3.29 -7.41
N MET A 526 13.84 -2.99 -8.32
CA MET A 526 12.49 -3.53 -8.25
C MET A 526 12.38 -4.83 -9.04
N GLU A 527 12.89 -4.82 -10.28
CA GLU A 527 12.79 -5.94 -11.22
C GLU A 527 14.00 -5.95 -12.17
N GLU A 528 14.40 -7.15 -12.58
CA GLU A 528 15.47 -7.37 -13.56
C GLU A 528 15.13 -8.55 -14.48
N ALA A 529 15.42 -8.40 -15.77
CA ALA A 529 15.41 -9.50 -16.72
C ALA A 529 16.67 -9.46 -17.59
N GLU A 530 17.17 -10.64 -17.95
CA GLU A 530 18.30 -10.81 -18.85
C GLU A 530 17.95 -11.74 -20.00
N TRP A 531 18.48 -11.42 -21.18
CA TRP A 531 18.45 -12.26 -22.35
C TRP A 531 19.88 -12.43 -22.88
N LEU A 532 20.27 -13.67 -23.12
CA LEU A 532 21.56 -14.05 -23.69
C LEU A 532 21.32 -14.63 -25.07
N ASP A 533 22.01 -14.08 -26.07
CA ASP A 533 21.98 -14.57 -27.44
C ASP A 533 22.89 -15.79 -27.58
N ASP A 534 22.34 -16.89 -28.11
CA ASP A 534 23.10 -18.08 -28.50
C ASP A 534 23.17 -18.17 -30.04
N PRO A 535 24.21 -17.57 -30.68
CA PRO A 535 24.34 -17.55 -32.13
C PRO A 535 24.64 -18.93 -32.76
N SER A 536 24.77 -20.01 -31.98
CA SER A 536 24.96 -21.37 -32.51
C SER A 536 23.66 -22.04 -32.97
N GLY A 537 22.51 -21.42 -32.74
CA GLY A 537 21.19 -21.93 -33.10
C GLY A 537 20.80 -21.68 -34.57
N VAL A 538 21.26 -22.53 -35.49
CA VAL A 538 20.59 -22.67 -36.80
C VAL A 538 19.22 -23.31 -36.56
N GLY A 539 18.18 -22.48 -36.54
CA GLY A 539 16.78 -22.83 -36.81
C GLY A 539 16.32 -24.22 -36.36
N ASP A 540 16.09 -24.38 -35.06
CA ASP A 540 14.98 -25.19 -34.56
C ASP A 540 14.54 -24.59 -33.21
N SER A 541 13.24 -24.56 -32.96
CA SER A 541 12.60 -23.93 -31.80
C SER A 541 12.84 -24.71 -30.49
N SER A 542 14.09 -25.00 -30.16
CA SER A 542 14.48 -25.81 -29.00
C SER A 542 15.82 -25.38 -28.41
N MET A 543 16.02 -24.07 -28.17
CA MET A 543 17.13 -23.63 -27.32
C MET A 543 16.92 -24.16 -25.90
N LEU A 544 17.95 -24.83 -25.37
CA LEU A 544 17.97 -25.33 -24.01
C LEU A 544 18.26 -24.14 -23.08
N PRO A 545 17.48 -23.94 -22.01
CA PRO A 545 17.70 -22.81 -21.11
C PRO A 545 19.04 -22.93 -20.38
N SER A 546 19.66 -21.79 -20.07
CA SER A 546 20.97 -21.71 -19.42
C SER A 546 20.95 -21.96 -17.91
N GLY A 547 19.76 -21.99 -17.30
CA GLY A 547 19.56 -22.25 -15.88
C GLY A 547 18.11 -22.61 -15.56
N LEU A 548 17.89 -23.12 -14.35
CA LEU A 548 16.57 -23.48 -13.86
C LEU A 548 15.74 -22.21 -13.56
N ALA A 549 14.59 -22.04 -14.21
CA ALA A 549 13.70 -20.90 -13.97
C ALA A 549 12.23 -21.31 -13.97
N VAL A 550 11.42 -20.63 -13.17
CA VAL A 550 9.97 -20.78 -13.13
C VAL A 550 9.32 -19.40 -13.17
N SER A 551 8.20 -19.28 -13.87
CA SER A 551 7.35 -18.08 -13.89
C SER A 551 5.88 -18.50 -14.03
N VAL A 552 4.96 -17.66 -13.59
CA VAL A 552 3.51 -17.92 -13.69
C VAL A 552 2.83 -16.70 -14.27
N ARG A 553 1.98 -16.90 -15.28
CA ARG A 553 1.30 -15.80 -15.99
C ARG A 553 -0.18 -16.10 -16.26
N PRO A 554 -1.10 -15.14 -16.11
CA PRO A 554 -0.86 -13.84 -15.52
C PRO A 554 -0.57 -13.97 -14.02
N ASN A 555 0.15 -13.01 -13.47
CA ASN A 555 0.31 -12.82 -12.04
C ASN A 555 -0.01 -11.33 -11.73
N PRO A 556 -0.95 -11.01 -10.83
CA PRO A 556 -1.77 -11.89 -9.98
C PRO A 556 -2.66 -12.88 -10.76
N MET A 557 -2.92 -14.04 -10.16
CA MET A 557 -3.73 -15.13 -10.73
C MET A 557 -5.05 -15.34 -9.99
N ARG A 558 -6.11 -15.74 -10.72
CA ARG A 558 -7.46 -16.06 -10.18
C ARG A 558 -7.76 -17.57 -10.12
N GLY A 559 -6.74 -18.42 -9.99
CA GLY A 559 -6.89 -19.88 -10.06
C GLY A 559 -6.71 -20.46 -11.48
N PRO A 560 -7.54 -21.43 -11.92
CA PRO A 560 -7.33 -22.15 -13.18
C PRO A 560 -7.49 -21.22 -14.40
N GLY A 561 -6.41 -21.05 -15.14
CA GLY A 561 -6.31 -20.08 -16.25
C GLY A 561 -4.92 -19.44 -16.37
N SER A 562 -4.11 -19.56 -15.32
CA SER A 562 -2.70 -19.17 -15.35
C SER A 562 -1.84 -20.27 -15.96
N THR A 563 -0.70 -19.89 -16.53
CA THR A 563 0.26 -20.76 -17.18
C THR A 563 1.54 -20.73 -16.37
N VAL A 564 2.02 -21.90 -15.98
CA VAL A 564 3.35 -22.07 -15.37
C VAL A 564 4.33 -22.35 -16.50
N ARG A 565 5.34 -21.50 -16.63
CA ARG A 565 6.45 -21.66 -17.57
C ARG A 565 7.70 -22.07 -16.81
N LEU A 566 8.26 -23.21 -17.20
CA LEU A 566 9.50 -23.78 -16.65
C LEU A 566 10.61 -23.69 -17.69
N ALA A 567 11.82 -23.41 -17.23
CA ALA A 567 13.05 -23.53 -17.99
C ALA A 567 13.90 -24.60 -17.31
N VAL A 568 14.15 -25.72 -17.99
CA VAL A 568 14.91 -26.87 -17.46
C VAL A 568 16.19 -27.07 -18.29
N PRO A 569 17.39 -26.78 -17.74
CA PRO A 569 18.64 -26.77 -18.52
C PRO A 569 19.14 -28.18 -18.86
N GLU A 570 18.99 -29.11 -17.92
CA GLU A 570 19.34 -30.53 -18.08
C GLU A 570 18.11 -31.40 -17.84
N GLY A 571 17.94 -32.43 -18.67
CA GLY A 571 16.78 -33.31 -18.61
C GLY A 571 16.83 -34.21 -17.39
N GLY A 572 15.67 -34.43 -16.79
CA GLY A 572 15.51 -35.26 -15.61
C GLY A 572 14.22 -34.94 -14.85
N SER A 573 14.06 -35.61 -13.71
CA SER A 573 12.96 -35.35 -12.80
C SER A 573 13.03 -33.92 -12.25
N ALA A 574 11.97 -33.14 -12.51
CA ALA A 574 11.77 -31.83 -11.91
C ALA A 574 10.43 -31.78 -11.17
N ARG A 575 10.43 -31.02 -10.08
CA ARG A 575 9.35 -30.91 -9.12
C ARG A 575 8.94 -29.44 -8.98
N VAL A 576 7.65 -29.16 -9.09
CA VAL A 576 7.06 -27.83 -8.95
C VAL A 576 6.10 -27.84 -7.77
N ALA A 577 6.40 -27.06 -6.73
CA ALA A 577 5.62 -27.03 -5.51
C ALA A 577 5.26 -25.59 -5.11
N LEU A 578 4.10 -25.43 -4.47
CA LEU A 578 3.62 -24.17 -3.93
C LEU A 578 3.92 -24.09 -2.43
N TYR A 579 4.42 -22.95 -2.00
CA TYR A 579 4.67 -22.60 -0.60
C TYR A 579 3.91 -21.32 -0.25
N ASP A 580 3.50 -21.18 1.00
CA ASP A 580 2.93 -19.92 1.49
C ASP A 580 4.04 -18.90 1.80
N ALA A 581 3.66 -17.67 2.11
CA ALA A 581 4.60 -16.60 2.46
C ALA A 581 5.54 -16.92 3.64
N THR A 582 5.21 -17.91 4.48
CA THR A 582 6.07 -18.35 5.60
C THR A 582 7.07 -19.44 5.19
N GLY A 583 7.04 -19.87 3.93
CA GLY A 583 7.86 -20.98 3.42
C GLY A 583 7.32 -22.36 3.80
N ARG A 584 6.08 -22.46 4.31
CA ARG A 584 5.44 -23.75 4.56
C ARG A 584 4.90 -24.29 3.24
N HIS A 585 5.21 -25.55 2.96
CA HIS A 585 4.73 -26.26 1.78
C HIS A 585 3.19 -26.35 1.81
N VAL A 586 2.53 -25.83 0.78
CA VAL A 586 1.07 -25.83 0.63
C VAL A 586 0.64 -27.03 -0.21
N LEU A 587 1.12 -27.14 -1.45
CA LEU A 587 0.78 -28.25 -2.33
C LEU A 587 1.83 -28.54 -3.40
N GLU A 588 1.76 -29.74 -3.95
CA GLU A 588 2.51 -30.13 -5.14
C GLU A 588 1.74 -29.73 -6.40
N LEU A 589 2.36 -28.98 -7.32
CA LEU A 589 1.73 -28.60 -8.58
C LEU A 589 2.03 -29.64 -9.68
N LEU A 590 3.27 -30.11 -9.78
CA LEU A 590 3.69 -31.05 -10.80
C LEU A 590 5.01 -31.75 -10.44
N GLU A 591 5.09 -33.06 -10.67
CA GLU A 591 6.36 -33.80 -10.65
C GLU A 591 6.42 -34.66 -11.92
N ASP A 592 7.39 -34.39 -12.79
CA ASP A 592 7.51 -35.08 -14.08
C ASP A 592 8.98 -35.17 -14.55
N GLU A 593 9.23 -36.01 -15.55
CA GLU A 593 10.49 -36.12 -16.26
C GLU A 593 10.50 -35.15 -17.45
N PHE A 594 11.30 -34.10 -17.35
CA PHE A 594 11.41 -33.09 -18.38
C PHE A 594 12.59 -33.36 -19.29
N ARG A 595 12.39 -33.15 -20.60
CA ARG A 595 13.52 -32.99 -21.51
C ARG A 595 14.19 -31.63 -21.26
N PRO A 596 15.48 -31.46 -21.55
CA PRO A 596 16.07 -30.13 -21.58
C PRO A 596 15.20 -29.21 -22.46
N GLY A 597 14.87 -28.00 -22.00
CA GLY A 597 14.04 -27.06 -22.76
C GLY A 597 13.12 -26.19 -21.90
N VAL A 598 12.30 -25.38 -22.58
CA VAL A 598 11.22 -24.60 -21.97
C VAL A 598 9.93 -25.41 -22.07
N HIS A 599 9.19 -25.48 -20.97
CA HIS A 599 7.93 -26.20 -20.86
C HIS A 599 6.87 -25.28 -20.29
N GLU A 600 5.65 -25.43 -20.78
CA GLU A 600 4.51 -24.71 -20.24
C GLU A 600 3.41 -25.70 -19.90
N PHE A 601 2.78 -25.50 -18.77
CA PHE A 601 1.57 -26.21 -18.39
C PHE A 601 0.58 -25.24 -17.76
N ALA A 602 -0.71 -25.50 -17.98
CA ALA A 602 -1.75 -24.78 -17.29
C ALA A 602 -1.63 -25.04 -15.80
N TRP A 603 -1.82 -24.00 -14.99
CA TRP A 603 -1.92 -24.13 -13.54
C TRP A 603 -2.96 -25.21 -13.22
N PRO A 604 -2.59 -26.25 -12.46
CA PRO A 604 -3.46 -27.40 -12.24
C PRO A 604 -4.71 -26.99 -11.47
N GLU A 605 -5.78 -27.78 -11.55
CA GLU A 605 -6.90 -27.61 -10.64
C GLU A 605 -6.43 -27.90 -9.21
N THR A 606 -6.35 -26.86 -8.39
CA THR A 606 -5.97 -26.95 -6.98
C THR A 606 -7.20 -26.79 -6.08
N PRO A 607 -7.15 -27.22 -4.81
CA PRO A 607 -8.07 -26.72 -3.80
C PRO A 607 -8.08 -25.19 -3.82
N GLU A 608 -9.20 -24.58 -3.40
CA GLU A 608 -9.33 -23.13 -3.27
C GLU A 608 -8.20 -22.60 -2.39
N LEU A 609 -7.36 -21.76 -2.99
CA LEU A 609 -6.22 -21.13 -2.33
C LEU A 609 -6.71 -19.80 -1.75
N PRO A 610 -6.53 -19.55 -0.44
CA PRO A 610 -6.79 -18.22 0.11
C PRO A 610 -6.06 -17.14 -0.68
N GLY A 611 -6.73 -16.01 -0.90
CA GLY A 611 -6.09 -14.85 -1.52
C GLY A 611 -4.85 -14.45 -0.73
N GLY A 612 -3.73 -14.22 -1.41
CA GLY A 612 -2.46 -13.91 -0.75
C GLY A 612 -1.23 -14.23 -1.59
N THR A 613 -0.06 -14.04 -1.00
CA THR A 613 1.23 -14.26 -1.63
C THR A 613 1.72 -15.69 -1.42
N TYR A 614 2.16 -16.33 -2.49
CA TYR A 614 2.73 -17.67 -2.51
C TYR A 614 4.06 -17.69 -3.26
N LEU A 615 4.86 -18.71 -3.02
CA LEU A 615 6.09 -19.00 -3.74
C LEU A 615 5.93 -20.30 -4.51
N VAL A 616 6.11 -20.24 -5.83
CA VAL A 616 6.22 -21.42 -6.68
C VAL A 616 7.69 -21.77 -6.78
N GLN A 617 8.04 -22.94 -6.26
CA GLN A 617 9.38 -23.50 -6.35
C GLN A 617 9.45 -24.46 -7.53
N LEU A 618 10.47 -24.35 -8.36
CA LEU A 618 10.92 -25.39 -9.29
C LEU A 618 12.23 -25.98 -8.78
N ARG A 619 12.30 -27.30 -8.64
CA ARG A 619 13.50 -28.03 -8.24
C ARG A 619 13.85 -29.09 -9.28
N SER A 620 15.10 -29.13 -9.72
CA SER A 620 15.64 -30.19 -10.58
C SER A 620 17.02 -30.58 -10.06
N GLY A 621 17.19 -31.84 -9.66
CA GLY A 621 18.42 -32.31 -9.00
C GLY A 621 18.78 -31.51 -7.73
N THR A 622 19.94 -30.85 -7.76
CA THR A 622 20.43 -29.97 -6.67
C THR A 622 20.07 -28.50 -6.87
N GLU A 623 19.55 -28.12 -8.03
CA GLU A 623 19.18 -26.74 -8.33
C GLU A 623 17.74 -26.45 -7.91
N THR A 624 17.49 -25.20 -7.53
CA THR A 624 16.17 -24.74 -7.13
C THR A 624 15.98 -23.30 -7.59
N SER A 625 14.82 -23.01 -8.14
CA SER A 625 14.38 -21.70 -8.61
C SER A 625 13.02 -21.38 -7.99
N PHE A 626 12.73 -20.11 -7.82
CA PHE A 626 11.48 -19.65 -7.22
C PHE A 626 10.89 -18.51 -8.03
N THR A 627 9.57 -18.42 -8.04
CA THR A 627 8.83 -17.23 -8.46
C THR A 627 7.72 -16.95 -7.48
N ARG A 628 7.44 -15.68 -7.24
CA ARG A 628 6.35 -15.24 -6.39
C ARG A 628 5.07 -15.19 -7.22
N VAL A 629 3.97 -15.64 -6.65
CA VAL A 629 2.63 -15.51 -7.25
C VAL A 629 1.66 -14.93 -6.24
N ILE A 630 0.83 -14.01 -6.70
CA ILE A 630 -0.27 -13.43 -5.93
C ILE A 630 -1.53 -14.17 -6.38
N VAL A 631 -2.14 -14.92 -5.47
CA VAL A 631 -3.45 -15.52 -5.70
C VAL A 631 -4.50 -14.52 -5.28
N LEU A 632 -5.41 -14.20 -6.18
CA LEU A 632 -6.61 -13.44 -5.90
C LEU A 632 -7.69 -14.40 -5.39
N PRO A 633 -8.51 -13.99 -4.39
CA PRO A 633 -9.61 -14.80 -3.88
C PRO A 633 -10.72 -15.06 -4.93
#